data_AF-A0A935EXA8-F1
#
_entry.id   AF-A0A935EXA8-F1
#
_cell.length_a   1.000
_cell.length_b   1.000
_cell.length_c   1.000
_cell.angle_alpha   90.00
_cell.angle_beta   90.00
_cell.angle_gamma   90.00
#
_symmetry.space_group_name_H-M   'P 1'
#
loop_
_entity.id
_entity.type
_entity.pdbx_description
1 polymer ?
#
loop_
_entity_poly.entity_id
_entity_poly.type
_entity_poly.pdbx_seq_one_letter_code
_entity_poly.pdbx_strand_id
1 'polypeptide(L)'
;MPLPAAHGLIGAMVLSVIRKDLELRRDWPAILIGAAIGILPDLDLILVWGLGYPMKLHGSFTHSIVFAIAFGSALSILLKESSIRGVLAYIGALLSHGLMDVATKKEFGGAQLLWPFTDQKYRMGLFSNYEFYPNPPTQSYIEILKQGFVLSLYEIAIFLPLLILILVLKTRPWKRRNAAAADEGLTNK
;
A
#
# COMPACT_ATOMS: atom_id res chain seq x y z
N MET A 1 -4.96 -8.68 10.23
CA MET A 1 -4.89 -7.46 9.38
C MET A 1 -3.44 -7.15 9.16
N PRO A 2 -3.05 -6.70 7.97
CA PRO A 2 -1.71 -6.19 7.78
C PRO A 2 -1.58 -4.95 8.67
N LEU A 3 -0.44 -4.79 9.34
CA LEU A 3 -0.10 -3.60 10.08
C LEU A 3 0.51 -2.57 9.13
N PRO A 4 0.81 -1.36 9.62
CA PRO A 4 1.41 -0.32 8.80
C PRO A 4 2.69 -0.78 8.06
N ALA A 5 3.44 -1.75 8.60
CA ALA A 5 4.62 -2.29 7.93
C ALA A 5 4.26 -3.02 6.63
N ALA A 6 3.35 -3.99 6.66
CA ALA A 6 2.89 -4.68 5.46
C ALA A 6 2.23 -3.71 4.47
N HIS A 7 1.31 -2.86 4.93
CA HIS A 7 0.63 -1.89 4.08
C HIS A 7 1.60 -0.93 3.38
N GLY A 8 2.59 -0.42 4.11
CA GLY A 8 3.64 0.42 3.53
C GLY A 8 4.51 -0.33 2.52
N LEU A 9 4.94 -1.55 2.84
CA LEU A 9 5.75 -2.34 1.91
C LEU A 9 4.97 -2.69 0.63
N ILE A 10 3.69 -3.05 0.75
CA ILE A 10 2.82 -3.34 -0.40
C ILE A 10 2.57 -2.09 -1.23
N GLY A 11 2.29 -0.95 -0.61
CA GLY A 11 2.14 0.33 -1.32
C GLY A 11 3.39 0.69 -2.12
N ALA A 12 4.58 0.54 -1.52
CA ALA A 12 5.86 0.71 -2.21
C ALA A 12 6.05 -0.28 -3.36
N MET A 13 5.67 -1.55 -3.18
CA MET A 13 5.75 -2.58 -4.22
C MET A 13 4.85 -2.26 -5.41
N VAL A 14 3.58 -1.93 -5.16
CA VAL A 14 2.61 -1.59 -6.22
C VAL A 14 3.11 -0.41 -7.04
N LEU A 15 3.58 0.65 -6.36
CA LEU A 15 4.14 1.81 -7.04
C LEU A 15 5.35 1.43 -7.91
N SER A 16 6.27 0.64 -7.36
CA SER A 16 7.48 0.18 -8.07
C SER A 16 7.16 -0.69 -9.29
N VAL A 17 6.12 -1.53 -9.21
CA VAL A 17 5.68 -2.41 -10.31
C VAL A 17 5.04 -1.61 -11.43
N ILE A 18 4.16 -0.65 -11.12
CA ILE A 18 3.41 0.11 -12.14
C ILE A 18 4.32 1.12 -12.84
N ARG A 19 5.30 1.69 -12.13
CA ARG A 19 6.25 2.64 -12.73
C ARG A 19 7.11 1.95 -13.80
N LYS A 20 7.19 2.57 -14.99
CA LYS A 20 7.81 1.99 -16.19
C LYS A 20 9.34 1.93 -16.08
N ASP A 21 9.94 3.07 -15.79
CA ASP A 21 11.38 3.31 -15.88
C ASP A 21 11.96 3.64 -14.50
N LEU A 22 11.73 2.74 -13.55
CA LEU A 22 12.12 2.93 -12.15
C LEU A 22 13.64 2.92 -12.01
N GLU A 23 14.19 4.04 -11.51
CA GLU A 23 15.60 4.19 -11.17
C GLU A 23 15.73 4.51 -9.68
N LEU A 24 16.30 3.59 -8.89
CA LEU A 24 16.28 3.69 -7.42
C LEU A 24 16.82 5.02 -6.88
N ARG A 25 17.92 5.53 -7.44
CA ARG A 25 18.53 6.79 -7.00
C ARG A 25 17.63 8.02 -7.23
N ARG A 26 16.82 8.01 -8.30
CA ARG A 26 15.92 9.11 -8.65
C ARG A 26 14.55 8.94 -7.99
N ASP A 27 14.07 7.71 -7.94
CA ASP A 27 12.68 7.39 -7.65
C ASP A 27 12.45 6.92 -6.20
N TRP A 28 13.49 6.85 -5.35
CA TRP A 28 13.31 6.53 -3.92
C TRP A 28 12.28 7.41 -3.20
N PRO A 29 12.12 8.73 -3.48
CA PRO A 29 11.08 9.51 -2.81
C PRO A 29 9.69 9.03 -3.20
N ALA A 30 9.49 8.65 -4.47
CA ALA A 30 8.21 8.11 -4.93
C ALA A 30 7.93 6.74 -4.31
N ILE A 31 8.94 5.89 -4.11
CA ILE A 31 8.80 4.61 -3.41
C ILE A 31 8.37 4.83 -1.96
N LEU A 32 8.98 5.80 -1.26
CA LEU A 32 8.56 6.17 0.10
C LEU A 32 7.17 6.77 0.15
N ILE A 33 6.78 7.58 -0.83
CA ILE A 33 5.41 8.08 -0.96
C ILE A 33 4.45 6.89 -1.13
N GLY A 34 4.80 5.91 -1.97
CA GLY A 34 4.06 4.67 -2.13
C GLY A 34 3.85 3.94 -0.81
N ALA A 35 4.89 3.87 0.03
CA ALA A 35 4.75 3.32 1.38
C ALA A 35 3.85 4.15 2.28
N ALA A 36 4.04 5.47 2.33
CA ALA A 36 3.25 6.36 3.16
C ALA A 36 1.76 6.31 2.80
N ILE A 37 1.42 6.33 1.51
CA ILE A 37 0.02 6.27 1.06
C ILE A 37 -0.59 4.87 1.21
N GLY A 38 0.24 3.82 1.17
CA GLY A 38 -0.22 2.48 1.52
C GLY A 38 -0.70 2.39 2.96
N ILE A 39 -0.14 3.20 3.87
CA ILE A 39 -0.54 3.27 5.30
C ILE A 39 -1.69 4.24 5.53
N LEU A 40 -1.82 5.27 4.68
CA LEU A 40 -2.70 6.42 4.89
C LEU A 40 -4.15 6.08 5.29
N PRO A 41 -4.83 5.04 4.74
CA PRO A 41 -6.20 4.74 5.13
C PRO A 41 -6.40 4.49 6.63
N ASP A 42 -5.43 3.88 7.30
CA ASP A 42 -5.45 3.61 8.75
C ASP A 42 -5.34 4.87 9.61
N LEU A 43 -5.03 6.04 9.04
CA LEU A 43 -5.07 7.29 9.80
C LEU A 43 -6.49 7.65 10.27
N ASP A 44 -7.53 7.00 9.73
CA ASP A 44 -8.88 7.06 10.28
C ASP A 44 -8.99 6.52 11.72
N LEU A 45 -8.02 5.71 12.19
CA LEU A 45 -7.92 5.28 13.57
C LEU A 45 -7.65 6.45 14.53
N ILE A 46 -7.08 7.57 14.05
CA ILE A 46 -6.96 8.79 14.87
C ILE A 46 -8.36 9.33 15.20
N LEU A 47 -9.31 9.24 14.25
CA LEU A 47 -10.69 9.66 14.51
C LEU A 47 -11.34 8.73 15.54
N VAL A 48 -11.07 7.43 15.45
CA VAL A 48 -11.69 6.41 16.32
C VAL A 48 -11.08 6.43 17.72
N TRP A 49 -9.76 6.30 17.84
CA TRP A 49 -9.06 6.21 19.14
C TRP A 49 -8.73 7.57 19.75
N GLY A 50 -8.40 8.57 18.92
CA GLY A 50 -8.02 9.90 19.37
C GLY A 50 -9.22 10.81 19.62
N LEU A 51 -10.24 10.75 18.76
CA LEU A 51 -11.42 11.62 18.84
C LEU A 51 -12.70 10.90 19.29
N GLY A 52 -12.64 9.59 19.56
CA GLY A 52 -13.76 8.81 20.09
C GLY A 52 -14.88 8.51 19.09
N TYR A 53 -14.62 8.59 17.79
CA TYR A 53 -15.61 8.19 16.78
C TYR A 53 -15.90 6.68 16.86
N PRO A 54 -17.11 6.24 16.44
CA PRO A 54 -17.47 4.83 16.46
C PRO A 54 -16.49 3.96 15.65
N MET A 55 -16.07 2.81 16.20
CA MET A 55 -15.18 1.85 15.54
C MET A 55 -15.66 1.38 14.16
N LYS A 56 -16.97 1.44 13.89
CA LYS A 56 -17.53 1.14 12.55
C LYS A 56 -16.96 2.02 11.43
N LEU A 57 -16.50 3.24 11.77
CA LEU A 57 -15.87 4.19 10.84
C LEU A 57 -14.54 3.66 10.29
N HIS A 58 -13.75 2.96 11.09
CA HIS A 58 -12.51 2.36 10.59
C HIS A 58 -12.81 1.29 9.54
N GLY A 59 -12.12 1.32 8.41
CA GLY A 59 -12.40 0.43 7.29
C GLY A 59 -13.61 0.85 6.44
N SER A 60 -14.06 2.11 6.55
CA SER A 60 -15.15 2.67 5.73
C SER A 60 -14.61 3.44 4.52
N PHE A 61 -14.87 4.76 4.44
CA PHE A 61 -14.60 5.60 3.28
C PHE A 61 -13.13 5.58 2.85
N THR A 62 -12.18 5.63 3.79
CA THR A 62 -10.73 5.62 3.55
C THR A 62 -10.23 4.35 2.87
N HIS A 63 -10.95 3.24 2.99
CA HIS A 63 -10.58 1.94 2.44
C HIS A 63 -11.32 1.63 1.13
N SER A 64 -12.07 2.59 0.59
CA SER A 64 -12.90 2.41 -0.61
C SER A 64 -12.12 2.64 -1.91
N ILE A 65 -12.61 2.03 -2.99
CA ILE A 65 -12.09 2.25 -4.35
C ILE A 65 -12.24 3.73 -4.74
N VAL A 66 -13.38 4.34 -4.38
CA VAL A 66 -13.66 5.76 -4.70
C VAL A 66 -12.64 6.67 -4.03
N PHE A 67 -12.33 6.43 -2.74
CA PHE A 67 -11.29 7.18 -2.04
C PHE A 67 -9.91 7.00 -2.67
N ALA A 68 -9.53 5.77 -3.02
CA ALA A 68 -8.25 5.51 -3.67
C ALA A 68 -8.11 6.24 -5.02
N ILE A 69 -9.18 6.25 -5.84
CA ILE A 69 -9.21 6.97 -7.13
C ILE A 69 -9.13 8.47 -6.88
N ALA A 70 -9.98 9.03 -6.02
CA ALA A 70 -10.05 10.47 -5.79
C ALA A 70 -8.76 11.00 -5.16
N PHE A 71 -8.31 10.40 -4.06
CA PHE A 71 -7.12 10.85 -3.32
C PHE A 71 -5.84 10.54 -4.09
N GLY A 72 -5.73 9.37 -4.73
CA GLY A 72 -4.58 9.03 -5.57
C GLY A 72 -4.42 9.97 -6.76
N SER A 73 -5.52 10.36 -7.41
CA SER A 73 -5.51 11.35 -8.50
C SER A 73 -5.19 12.77 -8.01
N ALA A 74 -5.76 13.18 -6.87
CA ALA A 74 -5.44 14.47 -6.27
C ALA A 74 -3.95 14.57 -5.89
N LEU A 75 -3.42 13.50 -5.31
CA LEU A 75 -2.00 13.41 -4.96
C LEU A 75 -1.09 13.43 -6.19
N SER A 76 -1.47 12.75 -7.28
CA SER A 76 -0.68 12.79 -8.51
C SER A 76 -0.60 14.21 -9.08
N ILE A 77 -1.70 14.98 -9.02
CA ILE A 77 -1.71 16.39 -9.43
C ILE A 77 -0.79 17.22 -8.52
N LEU A 78 -0.87 17.04 -7.19
CA LEU A 78 -0.04 17.74 -6.22
C LEU A 78 1.46 17.47 -6.43
N LEU A 79 1.80 16.23 -6.75
CA LEU A 79 3.16 15.79 -7.04
C LEU A 79 3.60 16.08 -8.49
N LYS A 80 2.75 16.75 -9.27
CA LYS A 80 2.99 17.10 -10.69
C LYS A 80 3.32 15.87 -11.56
N GLU A 81 2.77 14.72 -11.20
CA GLU A 81 2.90 13.49 -11.99
C GLU A 81 1.97 13.58 -13.20
N SER A 82 2.56 13.61 -14.39
CA SER A 82 1.84 13.76 -15.66
C SER A 82 1.61 12.42 -16.38
N SER A 83 2.29 11.36 -15.96
CA SER A 83 2.15 10.06 -16.61
C SER A 83 0.94 9.31 -16.08
N ILE A 84 0.11 8.78 -16.99
CA ILE A 84 -1.04 7.92 -16.60
C ILE A 84 -0.59 6.74 -15.72
N ARG A 85 0.60 6.19 -15.97
CA ARG A 85 1.17 5.12 -15.15
C ARG A 85 1.50 5.60 -13.73
N GLY A 86 2.02 6.82 -13.57
CA GLY A 86 2.28 7.39 -12.24
C GLY A 86 0.98 7.63 -11.47
N VAL A 87 -0.05 8.17 -12.13
CA VAL A 87 -1.39 8.32 -11.52
C VAL A 87 -1.93 6.96 -11.04
N LEU A 88 -1.90 5.95 -11.92
CA LEU A 88 -2.32 4.59 -11.59
C LEU A 88 -1.46 3.95 -10.48
N ALA A 89 -0.18 4.33 -10.38
CA ALA A 89 0.71 3.85 -9.33
C ALA A 89 0.27 4.37 -7.94
N TYR A 90 -0.13 5.65 -7.84
CA TYR A 90 -0.64 6.21 -6.59
C TYR A 90 -2.03 5.66 -6.22
N ILE A 91 -2.94 5.58 -7.19
CA ILE A 91 -4.26 4.94 -6.98
C ILE A 91 -4.08 3.49 -6.54
N GLY A 92 -3.22 2.73 -7.22
CA GLY A 92 -2.96 1.33 -6.92
C GLY A 92 -2.36 1.14 -5.53
N ALA A 93 -1.42 2.00 -5.13
CA ALA A 93 -0.82 1.93 -3.80
C ALA A 93 -1.86 2.19 -2.69
N LEU A 94 -2.74 3.19 -2.84
CA LEU A 94 -3.86 3.41 -1.90
C LEU A 94 -4.86 2.26 -1.90
N LEU A 95 -5.27 1.81 -3.08
CA LEU A 95 -6.25 0.73 -3.23
C LEU A 95 -5.73 -0.59 -2.66
N SER A 96 -4.42 -0.82 -2.70
CA SER A 96 -3.80 -2.03 -2.15
C SER A 96 -4.10 -2.21 -0.66
N HIS A 97 -4.33 -1.12 0.07
CA HIS A 97 -4.69 -1.17 1.47
C HIS A 97 -6.03 -1.89 1.68
N GLY A 98 -7.12 -1.34 1.11
CA GLY A 98 -8.46 -1.92 1.23
C GLY A 98 -8.53 -3.34 0.66
N LEU A 99 -7.84 -3.62 -0.45
CA LEU A 99 -7.80 -4.98 -1.02
C LEU A 99 -7.10 -5.97 -0.09
N MET A 100 -5.98 -5.59 0.51
CA MET A 100 -5.26 -6.46 1.43
C MET A 100 -6.06 -6.70 2.71
N ASP A 101 -6.82 -5.70 3.16
CA ASP A 101 -7.74 -5.82 4.27
C ASP A 101 -8.86 -6.84 4.00
N VAL A 102 -9.46 -6.80 2.80
CA VAL A 102 -10.44 -7.81 2.37
C VAL A 102 -9.80 -9.19 2.29
N ALA A 103 -8.60 -9.29 1.73
CA ALA A 103 -7.93 -10.58 1.53
C ALA A 103 -7.53 -11.25 2.85
N THR A 104 -7.16 -10.49 3.87
CA THR A 104 -6.56 -11.04 5.10
C THR A 104 -7.50 -11.12 6.28
N LYS A 105 -8.50 -10.24 6.40
CA LYS A 105 -9.43 -10.25 7.54
C LYS A 105 -10.45 -11.39 7.37
N LYS A 106 -10.75 -12.10 8.46
CA LYS A 106 -11.74 -13.19 8.49
C LYS A 106 -12.85 -12.90 9.50
N GLU A 107 -12.52 -12.78 10.78
CA GLU A 107 -13.54 -12.73 11.84
C GLU A 107 -14.05 -11.30 12.11
N PHE A 108 -13.16 -10.30 12.13
CA PHE A 108 -13.50 -8.91 12.43
C PHE A 108 -12.86 -7.91 11.46
N GLY A 109 -13.52 -6.76 11.28
CA GLY A 109 -13.09 -5.68 10.39
C GLY A 109 -13.54 -5.89 8.94
N GLY A 110 -12.61 -5.73 8.01
CA GLY A 110 -12.81 -5.70 6.57
C GLY A 110 -12.83 -4.27 6.03
N ALA A 111 -13.05 -4.13 4.73
CA ALA A 111 -13.13 -2.84 4.06
C ALA A 111 -14.47 -2.67 3.34
N GLN A 112 -15.07 -1.48 3.44
CA GLN A 112 -16.18 -1.06 2.59
C GLN A 112 -15.65 -0.63 1.21
N LEU A 113 -15.15 -1.59 0.43
CA LEU A 113 -14.52 -1.32 -0.88
C LEU A 113 -15.42 -0.51 -1.82
N LEU A 114 -16.73 -0.72 -1.73
CA LEU A 114 -17.74 -0.10 -2.60
C LEU A 114 -18.46 1.10 -1.95
N TRP A 115 -17.95 1.64 -0.84
CA TRP A 115 -18.44 2.93 -0.33
C TRP A 115 -18.24 4.02 -1.41
N PRO A 116 -19.20 4.95 -1.62
CA PRO A 116 -20.41 5.22 -0.83
C PRO A 116 -21.66 4.47 -1.32
N PHE A 117 -21.55 3.53 -2.24
CA PHE A 117 -22.70 2.83 -2.83
C PHE A 117 -23.31 1.78 -1.90
N THR A 118 -22.50 1.22 -0.99
CA THR A 118 -22.94 0.25 0.03
C THR A 118 -22.07 0.35 1.28
N ASP A 119 -22.68 0.06 2.43
CA ASP A 119 -22.01 -0.04 3.74
C ASP A 119 -21.46 -1.45 4.02
N GLN A 120 -21.54 -2.38 3.07
CA GLN A 120 -21.06 -3.74 3.24
C GLN A 120 -19.52 -3.79 3.38
N LYS A 121 -19.04 -4.39 4.47
CA LYS A 121 -17.61 -4.72 4.65
C LYS A 121 -17.31 -6.09 4.06
N TYR A 122 -16.39 -6.13 3.11
CA TYR A 122 -15.90 -7.36 2.49
C TYR A 122 -14.74 -7.94 3.30
N ARG A 123 -14.67 -9.27 3.32
CA ARG A 123 -13.65 -10.07 4.02
C ARG A 123 -13.60 -11.46 3.40
N MET A 124 -12.41 -12.01 3.20
CA MET A 124 -12.21 -13.30 2.53
C MET A 124 -11.36 -14.29 3.35
N GLY A 125 -10.52 -13.80 4.26
CA GLY A 125 -9.67 -14.66 5.10
C GLY A 125 -8.73 -15.59 4.32
N LEU A 126 -8.24 -15.17 3.14
CA LEU A 126 -7.35 -15.95 2.28
C LEU A 126 -5.99 -16.24 2.95
N PHE A 127 -5.54 -15.32 3.79
CA PHE A 127 -4.29 -15.43 4.54
C PHE A 127 -4.58 -15.28 6.03
N SER A 128 -4.76 -16.39 6.74
CA SER A 128 -5.18 -16.42 8.15
C SER A 128 -4.05 -16.22 9.16
N ASN A 129 -2.85 -15.83 8.70
CA ASN A 129 -1.65 -16.00 9.53
C ASN A 129 -1.54 -14.99 10.68
N TYR A 130 -2.17 -13.80 10.59
CA TYR A 130 -2.04 -12.75 11.61
C TYR A 130 -3.32 -11.91 11.75
N GLU A 131 -4.16 -12.27 12.72
CA GLU A 131 -5.27 -11.42 13.17
C GLU A 131 -4.86 -10.64 14.42
N PHE A 132 -4.63 -9.34 14.26
CA PHE A 132 -4.38 -8.40 15.34
C PHE A 132 -5.61 -7.51 15.50
N TYR A 133 -6.17 -7.46 16.71
CA TYR A 133 -7.37 -6.67 17.01
C TYR A 133 -7.13 -5.88 18.30
N PRO A 134 -6.44 -4.73 18.21
CA PRO A 134 -6.20 -3.89 19.37
C PRO A 134 -7.52 -3.36 19.93
N ASN A 135 -7.70 -3.49 21.24
CA ASN A 135 -8.91 -3.06 21.94
C ASN A 135 -8.53 -2.12 23.11
N PRO A 136 -8.32 -0.81 22.85
CA PRO A 136 -7.92 0.15 23.88
C PRO A 136 -8.84 0.20 25.12
N PRO A 137 -10.16 -0.06 25.02
CA PRO A 137 -11.02 -0.23 26.18
C PRO A 137 -10.61 -1.32 27.17
N THR A 138 -9.99 -2.42 26.72
CA THR A 138 -9.67 -3.59 27.55
C THR A 138 -8.18 -3.93 27.58
N GLN A 139 -7.35 -3.27 26.77
CA GLN A 139 -5.94 -3.56 26.59
C GLN A 139 -5.11 -2.29 26.73
N SER A 140 -3.98 -2.37 27.43
CA SER A 140 -3.09 -1.20 27.58
C SER A 140 -2.42 -0.83 26.26
N TYR A 141 -2.18 0.47 26.04
CA TYR A 141 -1.47 0.95 24.85
C TYR A 141 -0.07 0.35 24.72
N ILE A 142 0.63 0.11 25.83
CA ILE A 142 1.96 -0.50 25.82
C ILE A 142 1.90 -1.93 25.25
N GLU A 143 0.87 -2.69 25.61
CA GLU A 143 0.68 -4.04 25.12
C GLU A 143 0.30 -4.06 23.64
N ILE A 144 -0.61 -3.17 23.22
CA ILE A 144 -0.96 -2.95 21.81
C ILE A 144 0.28 -2.63 20.99
N LEU A 145 1.13 -1.71 21.47
CA LEU A 145 2.37 -1.32 20.78
C LEU A 145 3.38 -2.46 20.73
N LYS A 146 3.55 -3.23 21.81
CA LYS A 146 4.45 -4.40 21.83
C LYS A 146 4.02 -5.46 20.83
N GLN A 147 2.73 -5.81 20.82
CA GLN A 147 2.17 -6.80 19.89
C GLN A 147 2.28 -6.29 18.44
N GLY A 148 1.89 -5.03 18.20
CA GLY A 148 2.01 -4.40 16.89
C GLY A 148 3.46 -4.34 16.38
N PHE A 149 4.42 -4.07 17.26
CA PHE A 149 5.84 -4.07 16.92
C PHE A 149 6.34 -5.46 16.50
N VAL A 150 6.05 -6.50 17.29
CA VAL A 150 6.45 -7.89 16.98
C VAL A 150 5.85 -8.34 15.65
N LEU A 151 4.56 -8.08 15.44
CA LEU A 151 3.88 -8.40 14.18
C LEU A 151 4.45 -7.61 12.99
N SER A 152 4.79 -6.34 13.17
CA SER A 152 5.44 -5.54 12.13
C SER A 152 6.79 -6.13 11.71
N LEU A 153 7.54 -6.75 12.63
CA LEU A 153 8.79 -7.45 12.28
C LEU A 153 8.52 -8.68 11.40
N TYR A 154 7.47 -9.45 11.68
CA TYR A 154 7.07 -10.58 10.81
C TYR A 154 6.66 -10.10 9.42
N GLU A 155 5.91 -9.00 9.34
CA GLU A 155 5.53 -8.40 8.06
C GLU A 155 6.72 -7.90 7.27
N ILE A 156 7.67 -7.24 7.92
CA ILE A 156 8.92 -6.83 7.29
C ILE A 156 9.66 -8.06 6.77
N ALA A 157 9.79 -9.12 7.57
CA ALA A 157 10.47 -10.35 7.16
C ALA A 157 9.83 -11.00 5.92
N ILE A 158 8.52 -10.86 5.72
CA ILE A 158 7.79 -11.43 4.59
C ILE A 158 7.84 -10.49 3.36
N PHE A 159 7.51 -9.21 3.53
CA PHE A 159 7.25 -8.30 2.41
C PHE A 159 8.51 -7.52 1.97
N LEU A 160 9.49 -7.30 2.83
CA LEU A 160 10.71 -6.59 2.46
C LEU A 160 11.55 -7.36 1.41
N PRO A 161 11.76 -8.70 1.52
CA PRO A 161 12.47 -9.45 0.49
C PRO A 161 11.77 -9.37 -0.88
N LEU A 162 10.43 -9.34 -0.90
CA LEU A 162 9.65 -9.19 -2.12
C LEU A 162 9.84 -7.80 -2.75
N LEU A 163 9.82 -6.74 -1.93
CA LEU A 163 10.11 -5.39 -2.40
C LEU A 163 11.53 -5.30 -2.97
N ILE A 164 12.53 -5.83 -2.26
CA ILE A 164 13.93 -5.87 -2.73
C ILE A 164 14.01 -6.60 -4.08
N LEU A 165 13.35 -7.75 -4.21
CA LEU A 165 13.32 -8.50 -5.47
C LEU A 165 12.73 -7.66 -6.62
N ILE A 166 11.60 -6.99 -6.40
CA ILE A 166 10.98 -6.10 -7.39
C ILE A 166 11.94 -4.97 -7.78
N LEU A 167 12.58 -4.32 -6.81
CA LEU A 167 13.52 -3.24 -7.07
C LEU A 167 14.73 -3.73 -7.86
N VAL A 168 15.30 -4.89 -7.52
CA VAL A 168 16.41 -5.50 -8.27
C VAL A 168 15.99 -5.81 -9.71
N LEU A 169 14.83 -6.42 -9.91
CA LEU A 169 14.33 -6.76 -11.26
C LEU A 169 14.04 -5.52 -12.11
N LYS A 170 13.54 -4.44 -11.50
CA LYS A 170 13.21 -3.19 -12.18
C LYS A 170 14.42 -2.33 -12.52
N THR A 171 15.44 -2.34 -11.65
CA THR A 171 16.62 -1.47 -11.78
C THR A 171 17.78 -2.15 -12.49
N ARG A 172 17.68 -3.45 -12.81
CA ARG A 172 18.74 -4.19 -13.49
C ARG A 172 19.09 -3.56 -14.85
N PRO A 173 20.38 -3.30 -15.14
CA PRO A 173 20.83 -2.60 -16.34
C PRO A 173 20.68 -3.39 -17.66
N TRP A 174 20.17 -4.63 -17.62
CA TRP A 174 20.00 -5.47 -18.80
C TRP A 174 19.10 -4.83 -19.87
N LYS A 175 18.08 -4.06 -19.46
CA LYS A 175 17.23 -3.29 -20.39
C LYS A 175 17.97 -2.14 -21.11
N ARG A 176 18.96 -1.50 -20.48
CA ARG A 176 19.73 -0.41 -21.09
C ARG A 176 20.75 -0.94 -22.10
N ARG A 177 21.39 -2.08 -21.82
CA ARG A 177 22.36 -2.70 -22.74
C ARG A 177 21.72 -3.21 -24.04
N ASN A 178 20.54 -3.81 -23.97
CA ASN A 178 19.87 -4.33 -25.17
C ASN A 178 19.24 -3.21 -26.02
N ALA A 179 18.86 -2.07 -25.42
CA ALA A 179 18.39 -0.90 -26.17
C ALA A 179 19.55 -0.21 -26.92
N ALA A 180 20.70 -0.04 -26.26
CA ALA A 180 21.89 0.55 -26.89
C ALA A 180 22.46 -0.34 -28.02
N ALA A 181 22.48 -1.66 -27.83
CA ALA A 181 22.92 -2.61 -28.86
C ALA A 181 21.96 -2.70 -30.07
N ALA A 182 20.67 -2.38 -29.89
CA ALA A 182 19.70 -2.33 -30.98
C ALA A 182 19.84 -1.05 -31.83
N ASP A 183 20.17 0.09 -31.21
CA ASP A 183 20.42 1.36 -31.91
C ASP A 183 21.75 1.34 -32.70
N GLU A 184 22.82 0.75 -32.14
CA GLU A 184 24.11 0.61 -32.85
C GLU A 184 24.04 -0.36 -34.06
N GLY A 185 23.07 -1.27 -34.08
CA GLY A 185 22.82 -2.16 -35.23
C GLY A 185 22.05 -1.52 -36.38
N LEU A 186 21.39 -0.37 -36.15
CA LEU A 186 20.63 0.38 -37.15
C LEU A 186 21.45 1.49 -37.81
N THR A 187 22.49 2.00 -37.15
CA THR A 187 23.40 3.03 -37.70
C THR A 187 24.53 2.48 -38.57
N ASN A 188 24.74 1.16 -38.57
CA ASN A 188 25.76 0.46 -39.37
C ASN A 188 25.18 -0.22 -40.64
N LYS A 189 24.01 0.20 -41.12
CA LYS A 189 23.43 -0.21 -42.41
C LYS A 189 23.16 1.01 -43.28
#